data_AF-A0ABD2YM49-F1
#
_entry.id   AF-A0ABD2YM49-F1
#
_cell.length_a   1.000
_cell.length_b   1.000
_cell.length_c   1.000
_cell.angle_alpha   90.00
_cell.angle_beta   90.00
_cell.angle_gamma   90.00
#
_symmetry.space_group_name_H-M   'P 1'
#
loop_
_entity.id
_entity.type
_entity.pdbx_description
1 polymer ?
#
loop_
_entity_poly.entity_id
_entity_poly.type
_entity_poly.pdbx_seq_one_letter_code
_entity_poly.pdbx_strand_id
1 'polypeptide(L)'
;MPPTDQAQVIVEKAANTDIPDIDKKKHLVPADLAFGQFVYVVRKRIKLSAEKTLFIFVKNNLPPTAAMMSAIYEENKDEDGFLYMTYSGENTFGIC
;
A
#
# COMPACT_ATOMS: atom_id res chain seq x y z
N MET A 1 10.59 -9.56 22.06
CA MET A 1 9.64 -8.42 21.94
C MET A 1 8.50 -8.92 21.09
N PRO A 2 7.23 -8.88 21.52
CA PRO A 2 6.15 -9.35 20.66
C PRO A 2 6.08 -8.39 19.46
N PRO A 3 5.95 -8.89 18.22
CA PRO A 3 5.74 -8.01 17.09
C PRO A 3 4.45 -7.25 17.35
N THR A 4 4.51 -5.93 17.20
CA THR A 4 3.34 -5.06 17.27
C THR A 4 2.26 -5.66 16.35
N ASP A 5 1.17 -6.15 16.96
CA ASP A 5 0.12 -6.94 16.29
C ASP A 5 -0.45 -6.26 15.02
N GLN A 6 -0.25 -4.94 14.94
CA GLN A 6 -0.72 -4.06 13.88
C GLN A 6 0.41 -3.16 13.36
N ALA A 7 0.61 -3.19 12.05
CA ALA A 7 1.48 -2.29 11.31
C ALA A 7 0.73 -0.99 10.97
N GLN A 8 1.37 0.16 11.21
CA GLN A 8 0.85 1.46 10.81
C GLN A 8 1.29 1.78 9.38
N VAL A 9 0.31 1.91 8.49
CA VAL A 9 0.54 2.09 7.06
C VAL A 9 -0.08 3.39 6.61
N ILE A 10 0.68 4.17 5.85
CA ILE A 10 0.23 5.41 5.22
C ILE A 10 0.19 5.16 3.73
N VAL A 11 -1.00 5.27 3.15
CA VAL A 11 -1.28 5.05 1.74
C VAL A 11 -1.58 6.39 1.08
N GLU A 12 -0.75 6.78 0.13
CA GLU A 12 -0.85 8.04 -0.59
C GLU A 12 -1.10 7.83 -2.08
N LYS A 13 -1.90 8.70 -2.68
CA LYS A 13 -2.16 8.64 -4.12
C LYS A 13 -0.97 9.21 -4.88
N ALA A 14 -0.56 8.56 -5.95
CA ALA A 14 0.35 9.18 -6.91
C ALA A 14 -0.30 10.42 -7.56
N ALA A 15 0.51 11.43 -7.91
CA ALA A 15 0.00 12.67 -8.51
C ALA A 15 -0.49 12.46 -9.94
N ASN A 16 0.13 11.55 -10.69
CA ASN A 16 -0.13 11.30 -12.11
C ASN A 16 -1.03 10.07 -12.29
N THR A 17 -2.23 10.07 -11.73
CA THR A 17 -3.13 8.93 -11.89
C THR A 17 -4.60 9.31 -11.80
N ASP A 18 -5.39 8.77 -12.73
CA ASP A 18 -6.85 8.87 -12.80
C ASP A 18 -7.54 7.84 -11.88
N ILE A 19 -7.10 7.78 -10.62
CA ILE A 19 -7.75 6.96 -9.60
C ILE A 19 -8.36 7.83 -8.50
N PRO A 20 -9.47 7.38 -7.90
CA PRO A 20 -10.09 8.06 -6.78
C PRO A 20 -9.16 8.16 -5.55
N ASP A 21 -9.35 9.24 -4.80
CA ASP A 21 -8.64 9.48 -3.55
C ASP A 21 -9.14 8.57 -2.43
N ILE A 22 -8.25 8.20 -1.52
CA ILE A 22 -8.60 7.38 -0.36
C ILE A 22 -9.00 8.28 0.80
N ASP A 23 -10.20 8.05 1.34
CA ASP A 23 -10.77 8.86 2.43
C ASP A 23 -9.87 8.89 3.68
N LYS A 24 -9.19 7.77 3.97
CA LYS A 24 -8.22 7.65 5.06
C LYS A 24 -6.92 7.13 4.53
N LYS A 25 -5.88 7.96 4.53
CA LYS A 25 -4.52 7.56 4.18
C LYS A 25 -3.89 6.63 5.22
N LYS A 26 -4.21 6.83 6.50
CA LYS A 26 -3.68 6.03 7.61
C LYS A 26 -4.52 4.79 7.85
N HIS A 27 -3.90 3.63 7.75
CA HIS A 27 -4.50 2.32 7.99
C HIS A 27 -3.73 1.55 9.08
N LEU A 28 -4.49 0.85 9.91
CA LEU A 28 -3.97 -0.17 10.82
C LEU A 28 -4.20 -1.52 10.18
N VAL A 29 -3.11 -2.21 9.87
CA VAL A 29 -3.15 -3.50 9.16
C VAL A 29 -2.53 -4.55 10.07
N PRO A 30 -3.18 -5.69 10.32
CA PRO A 30 -2.57 -6.75 11.09
C PRO A 30 -1.34 -7.29 10.36
N ALA A 31 -0.28 -7.58 11.11
CA ALA A 31 1.01 -7.99 10.55
C ALA A 31 0.92 -9.34 9.80
N ASP A 32 -0.05 -10.17 10.16
CA ASP A 32 -0.36 -11.47 9.55
C ASP A 32 -1.11 -11.37 8.22
N LEU A 33 -1.53 -10.16 7.82
CA LEU A 33 -2.22 -9.97 6.54
C LEU A 33 -1.22 -10.05 5.38
N ALA A 34 -1.57 -10.79 4.33
CA ALA A 34 -0.82 -10.76 3.08
C ALA A 34 -1.02 -9.43 2.33
N PHE A 35 0.04 -8.94 1.66
CA PHE A 35 -0.01 -7.70 0.89
C PHE A 35 -1.09 -7.73 -0.21
N GLY A 36 -1.26 -8.86 -0.89
CA GLY A 36 -2.31 -9.01 -1.90
C GLY A 36 -3.73 -8.80 -1.35
N GLN A 37 -4.00 -9.21 -0.11
CA GLN A 37 -5.29 -8.95 0.55
C GLN A 37 -5.46 -7.46 0.83
N PHE A 38 -4.40 -6.79 1.30
CA PHE A 38 -4.41 -5.35 1.53
C PHE A 38 -4.71 -4.57 0.24
N VAL A 39 -4.05 -4.90 -0.87
CA VAL A 39 -4.31 -4.31 -2.19
C VAL A 39 -5.78 -4.45 -2.59
N TYR A 40 -6.38 -5.62 -2.35
CA TYR A 40 -7.80 -5.85 -2.66
C TYR A 40 -8.73 -4.97 -1.80
N VAL A 41 -8.42 -4.81 -0.51
CA VAL A 41 -9.18 -3.94 0.40
C VAL A 41 -9.06 -2.47 -0.04
N VAL A 42 -7.86 -1.99 -0.37
CA VAL A 42 -7.62 -0.63 -0.86
C VAL A 42 -8.41 -0.37 -2.14
N ARG A 43 -8.33 -1.29 -3.11
CA ARG A 43 -9.11 -1.23 -4.36
C ARG A 43 -10.61 -1.07 -4.11
N LYS A 44 -11.16 -1.83 -3.16
CA LYS A 44 -12.58 -1.76 -2.78
C LYS A 44 -12.93 -0.46 -2.06
N ARG A 45 -12.01 0.08 -1.24
CA ARG A 45 -12.19 1.35 -0.51
C ARG A 45 -12.26 2.55 -1.44
N ILE A 46 -11.35 2.63 -2.41
CA ILE A 46 -11.35 3.70 -3.41
C ILE A 46 -12.43 3.47 -4.49
N LYS A 47 -13.19 2.37 -4.44
CA LYS A 47 -14.20 1.99 -5.44
C LYS A 47 -13.63 1.95 -6.87
N LEU A 48 -12.40 1.43 -7.01
CA LEU A 48 -11.76 1.34 -8.32
C LEU A 48 -12.46 0.29 -9.18
N SER A 49 -12.80 0.66 -10.43
CA SER A 49 -13.35 -0.26 -11.43
C SER A 49 -12.44 -1.45 -11.65
N ALA A 50 -13.04 -2.62 -11.93
CA ALA A 50 -12.27 -3.84 -12.00
C ALA A 50 -11.31 -3.92 -13.20
N GLU A 51 -11.58 -3.08 -14.20
CA GLU A 51 -10.82 -2.89 -15.43
C GLU A 51 -9.54 -2.09 -15.21
N LYS A 52 -9.48 -1.26 -14.15
CA LYS A 52 -8.29 -0.48 -13.81
C LYS A 52 -7.36 -1.32 -12.94
N THR A 53 -6.08 -1.33 -13.31
CA THR A 53 -5.05 -2.00 -12.51
C THR A 53 -4.65 -1.09 -11.36
N LEU A 54 -4.39 -1.66 -10.18
CA LEU A 54 -3.91 -0.93 -9.02
C LEU A 54 -2.50 -1.40 -8.67
N PHE A 55 -1.54 -0.50 -8.77
CA PHE A 55 -0.16 -0.71 -8.36
C PHE A 55 0.07 0.01 -7.04
N ILE A 56 0.63 -0.69 -6.06
CA ILE A 56 1.00 -0.09 -4.76
C ILE A 56 2.51 -0.26 -4.60
N PHE A 57 3.20 0.86 -4.53
CA PHE A 57 4.63 0.98 -4.34
C PHE A 57 4.92 1.22 -2.87
N VAL A 58 5.99 0.62 -2.36
CA VAL A 58 6.49 0.77 -0.99
C VAL A 58 7.96 1.16 -1.11
N LYS A 59 8.36 2.33 -0.58
CA LYS A 59 9.71 2.90 -0.76
C LYS A 59 10.23 2.75 -2.21
N ASN A 60 9.47 3.24 -3.19
CA ASN A 60 9.78 3.17 -4.63
C ASN A 60 9.88 1.76 -5.24
N ASN A 61 9.53 0.69 -4.52
CA ASN A 61 9.56 -0.68 -5.01
C ASN A 61 8.15 -1.29 -5.05
N LEU A 62 7.92 -2.26 -5.94
CA LEU A 62 6.70 -3.05 -5.95
C LEU A 62 6.93 -4.30 -5.09
N PRO A 63 6.39 -4.36 -3.86
CA PRO A 63 6.57 -5.55 -3.03
C PRO A 63 5.79 -6.74 -3.61
N PRO A 64 6.19 -7.98 -3.26
CA PRO A 64 5.48 -9.18 -3.70
C PRO A 64 4.09 -9.24 -3.05
N THR A 65 3.05 -9.56 -3.82
CA THR A 65 1.69 -9.79 -3.29
C THR A 65 1.60 -10.97 -2.33
N ALA A 66 2.53 -11.92 -2.45
CA ALA A 66 2.68 -13.06 -1.54
C ALA A 66 3.42 -12.71 -0.23
N ALA A 67 4.04 -11.53 -0.13
CA ALA A 67 4.73 -11.12 1.08
C ALA A 67 3.73 -10.75 2.19
N MET A 68 4.10 -11.03 3.43
CA MET A 68 3.34 -10.63 4.60
C MET A 68 3.59 -9.15 4.92
N MET A 69 2.57 -8.49 5.45
CA MET A 69 2.69 -7.10 5.92
C MET A 69 3.75 -6.96 7.00
N SER A 70 3.94 -7.97 7.85
CA SER A 70 5.02 -8.03 8.83
C SER A 70 6.41 -7.84 8.21
N ALA A 71 6.72 -8.61 7.17
CA ALA A 71 8.00 -8.57 6.47
C ALA A 71 8.21 -7.22 5.75
N ILE A 72 7.21 -6.78 4.98
CA ILE A 72 7.27 -5.49 4.27
C ILE A 72 7.47 -4.35 5.27
N TYR A 73 6.74 -4.37 6.38
CA TYR A 73 6.85 -3.37 7.43
C TYR A 73 8.23 -3.39 8.09
N GLU A 74 8.78 -4.55 8.44
CA GLU A 74 10.08 -4.61 9.08
C GLU A 74 11.22 -4.11 8.17
N GLU A 75 11.17 -4.46 6.88
CA GLU A 75 12.17 -4.06 5.89
C GLU A 75 12.02 -2.61 5.40
N ASN A 76 10.79 -2.09 5.32
CA ASN A 76 10.50 -0.80 4.67
C ASN A 76 9.94 0.27 5.61
N LYS A 77 9.70 -0.02 6.90
CA LYS A 77 9.29 1.01 7.87
C LYS A 77 10.28 2.16 7.89
N ASP A 78 9.75 3.32 8.23
CA ASP A 78 10.52 4.51 8.50
C ASP A 78 10.88 4.65 9.99
N GLU A 79 11.74 5.60 10.32
CA GLU A 79 12.19 5.82 11.71
C GLU A 79 11.03 6.22 12.63
N ASP A 80 10.00 6.88 12.08
CA ASP A 80 8.77 7.21 12.79
C ASP A 80 7.88 5.98 13.11
N GLY A 81 8.21 4.79 12.60
CA GLY A 81 7.38 3.59 12.79
C GLY A 81 6.13 3.58 11.89
N PHE A 82 6.21 4.23 10.73
CA PHE A 82 5.17 4.20 9.70
C PHE A 82 5.72 3.60 8.42
N LEU A 83 4.85 2.90 7.69
CA LEU A 83 5.16 2.36 6.37
C LEU A 83 4.46 3.20 5.32
N TYR A 84 5.23 3.89 4.49
CA TYR A 84 4.73 4.72 3.40
C TYR A 84 4.53 3.88 2.14
N MET A 85 3.33 3.96 1.59
CA MET A 85 2.94 3.32 0.36
C MET A 85 2.32 4.34 -0.59
N THR A 86 2.63 4.22 -1.87
CA THR A 86 2.05 5.05 -2.92
C THR A 86 1.27 4.19 -3.88
N TYR A 87 -0.01 4.50 -4.10
CA TYR A 87 -0.83 3.75 -5.03
C TYR A 87 -1.08 4.52 -6.33
N SER A 88 -1.06 3.81 -7.45
CA SER A 88 -1.24 4.34 -8.80
C SER A 88 -2.09 3.38 -9.65
N GLY A 89 -2.91 3.94 -10.54
CA GLY A 89 -3.69 3.20 -11.52
C GLY A 89 -2.87 2.73 -12.73
N GLU A 90 -1.64 3.23 -12.83
CA GLU A 90 -0.75 3.03 -13.96
C GLU A 90 0.61 2.54 -13.46
N ASN A 91 1.23 1.61 -14.20
CA ASN A 91 2.55 1.07 -13.86
C ASN A 91 3.69 2.08 -14.16
N THR A 92 3.37 3.28 -14.64
CA THR A 92 4.36 4.28 -15.04
C THR A 92 4.56 5.27 -13.89
N PHE A 93 5.58 5.04 -13.07
CA PHE A 93 6.18 6.13 -12.30
C PHE A 93 7.07 6.92 -13.26
N GLY A 94 6.44 7.72 -14.13
CA GLY A 94 7.12 8.50 -15.16
C GLY A 94 6.71 8.09 -16.58
N ILE A 95 5.88 8.93 -17.18
CA ILE A 95 6.10 9.31 -18.58
C ILE A 95 6.64 10.73 -18.47
N CYS A 96 7.88 10.91 -18.92
CA CYS A 96 8.53 12.21 -19.05
C CYS A 96 7.72 13.14 -19.95
#